data_AF-A0A8C8ZVM2-F1
#
_entry.id   AF-A0A8C8ZVM2-F1
#
_cell.length_a   1.000
_cell.length_b   1.000
_cell.length_c   1.000
_cell.angle_alpha   90.00
_cell.angle_beta   90.00
_cell.angle_gamma   90.00
#
_symmetry.space_group_name_H-M   'P 1'
#
loop_
_entity.id
_entity.type
_entity.pdbx_description
1 polymer ?
#
loop_
_entity_poly.entity_id
_entity_poly.type
_entity_poly.pdbx_seq_one_letter_code
_entity_poly.pdbx_strand_id
1 'polypeptide(L)'
;MADESETAVKPPAPPLPQMMEGNGNGHEHCSDCENEEDNNYNRGGLSPANDTGAKKKKKKQKKKKEKGSETDSTQDQPVKMNSLPAERIQEIQKAIELFSVGQGPAKTMEEASKRSYQFWDTQPVPKLGEVVNTHGPVEPDKDNIRQEPYTLPQGFTWDALDLGDRGVLKELYTLLNENYVEDDDNMFRFDYSPEFLLWALRPPGWLPQWHCGVRVVSSRKLVGFISAIPANIHVYDTEKKMVEINFLCVHKKLRSKRVAPVLIREITRRVHLEGIFQAVYTAGVVLPKPVGTCRYWHRSLNPRKLIEVKSRVISTPEPPLLSSFQTPKTAGLRPMEKKDIPVVHQLLTRYLKQFHLTPVMNQEEVEHWFFPQENIIDTFVVENANGEVTDFLSFYTLPSTIMNHPTHKSLKAAYSFYNVHTQTPLLDLMSDALVLAKMKGFDVFNALDLMENKTFLEKLKFGIGDGNLQYYLYNWKCPSMGAEKVGLVLQ
;
A
#
# COMPACT_ATOMS: atom_id res chain seq x y z
N MET A 1 -42.86 -31.93 -51.90
CA MET A 1 -42.48 -32.40 -50.55
C MET A 1 -41.69 -31.25 -49.92
N ALA A 2 -42.29 -30.15 -49.47
CA ALA A 2 -43.64 -29.93 -48.93
C ALA A 2 -43.89 -30.62 -47.58
N ASP A 3 -44.39 -29.79 -46.65
CA ASP A 3 -44.95 -30.01 -45.31
C ASP A 3 -44.00 -30.43 -44.16
N GLU A 4 -44.32 -30.14 -42.88
CA GLU A 4 -44.72 -28.88 -42.20
C GLU A 4 -44.81 -29.13 -40.67
N SER A 5 -44.91 -28.06 -39.87
CA SER A 5 -45.53 -27.99 -38.53
C SER A 5 -44.89 -28.66 -37.27
N GLU A 6 -44.52 -27.77 -36.34
CA GLU A 6 -44.68 -27.75 -34.88
C GLU A 6 -45.15 -28.99 -34.07
N THR A 7 -44.56 -29.18 -32.89
CA THR A 7 -45.24 -28.93 -31.59
C THR A 7 -44.28 -28.97 -30.39
N ALA A 8 -44.57 -28.18 -29.35
CA ALA A 8 -43.76 -28.08 -28.13
C ALA A 8 -44.38 -28.87 -26.95
N VAL A 9 -43.55 -29.48 -26.09
CA VAL A 9 -44.00 -30.16 -24.86
C VAL A 9 -43.05 -29.88 -23.67
N LYS A 10 -43.60 -29.31 -22.59
CA LYS A 10 -43.05 -29.33 -21.20
C LYS A 10 -43.76 -30.45 -20.42
N PRO A 11 -43.09 -31.16 -19.49
CA PRO A 11 -43.26 -30.87 -18.03
C PRO A 11 -42.05 -31.38 -17.18
N PRO A 12 -42.12 -31.56 -15.83
CA PRO A 12 -42.90 -30.90 -14.76
C PRO A 12 -42.02 -30.29 -13.62
N ALA A 13 -42.68 -29.63 -12.65
CA ALA A 13 -42.25 -29.44 -11.25
C ALA A 13 -43.31 -30.13 -10.33
N PRO A 14 -43.21 -30.28 -8.97
CA PRO A 14 -42.64 -29.37 -7.96
C PRO A 14 -41.61 -30.13 -7.06
N PRO A 15 -41.64 -30.27 -5.71
CA PRO A 15 -42.58 -29.87 -4.63
C PRO A 15 -42.07 -28.72 -3.70
N LEU A 16 -42.92 -28.33 -2.75
CA LEU A 16 -42.65 -27.49 -1.57
C LEU A 16 -42.82 -28.33 -0.29
N PRO A 17 -42.10 -28.06 0.82
CA PRO A 17 -42.52 -28.44 2.17
C PRO A 17 -43.47 -27.41 2.79
N GLN A 18 -44.34 -27.87 3.70
CA GLN A 18 -45.50 -27.14 4.20
C GLN A 18 -45.20 -26.23 5.39
N MET A 19 -46.05 -25.20 5.58
CA MET A 19 -46.25 -24.56 6.88
C MET A 19 -47.04 -25.51 7.81
N MET A 20 -46.75 -25.46 9.10
CA MET A 20 -47.60 -26.03 10.13
C MET A 20 -47.92 -24.93 11.16
N GLU A 21 -49.20 -24.56 11.25
CA GLU A 21 -49.73 -23.71 12.33
C GLU A 21 -50.02 -24.56 13.58
N GLY A 22 -49.98 -23.96 14.77
CA GLY A 22 -50.19 -24.72 16.01
C GLY A 22 -50.11 -23.94 17.33
N ASN A 23 -50.94 -22.89 17.47
CA ASN A 23 -51.45 -22.25 18.71
C ASN A 23 -50.75 -22.43 20.08
N GLY A 24 -50.65 -21.34 20.85
CA GLY A 24 -50.57 -21.40 22.32
C GLY A 24 -50.35 -20.08 23.05
N ASN A 25 -51.42 -19.44 23.53
CA ASN A 25 -51.43 -18.20 24.32
C ASN A 25 -50.43 -18.14 25.50
N GLY A 26 -49.97 -16.91 25.83
CA GLY A 26 -49.19 -16.63 27.04
C GLY A 26 -48.97 -15.13 27.29
N HIS A 27 -50.04 -14.35 27.42
CA HIS A 27 -49.95 -12.95 27.84
C HIS A 27 -49.87 -12.91 29.37
N GLU A 28 -48.68 -12.65 29.93
CA GLU A 28 -48.55 -12.26 31.33
C GLU A 28 -47.77 -10.97 31.49
N HIS A 29 -48.17 -10.24 32.54
CA HIS A 29 -47.85 -8.87 32.83
C HIS A 29 -46.88 -8.86 34.01
N CYS A 30 -45.77 -8.14 33.93
CA CYS A 30 -45.04 -7.72 35.12
C CYS A 30 -44.61 -6.26 34.97
N SER A 31 -45.20 -5.43 35.82
CA SER A 31 -44.75 -4.08 36.15
C SER A 31 -43.70 -4.14 37.27
N ASP A 32 -43.37 -2.96 37.81
CA ASP A 32 -42.60 -2.72 39.04
C ASP A 32 -41.06 -2.87 38.86
N CYS A 33 -40.19 -2.01 39.42
CA CYS A 33 -40.40 -0.86 40.31
C CYS A 33 -39.56 0.37 39.89
N GLU A 34 -40.21 1.54 39.87
CA GLU A 34 -39.94 2.74 40.70
C GLU A 34 -38.54 3.41 40.75
N ASN A 35 -38.54 4.71 40.41
CA ASN A 35 -37.67 5.74 40.99
C ASN A 35 -38.26 6.18 42.35
N GLU A 36 -37.39 6.56 43.30
CA GLU A 36 -37.40 7.83 44.06
C GLU A 36 -35.91 8.13 44.41
N GLU A 37 -35.36 9.33 44.26
CA GLU A 37 -35.51 10.53 45.14
C GLU A 37 -35.09 10.23 46.61
N ASP A 38 -34.38 11.08 47.37
CA ASP A 38 -34.22 12.54 47.24
C ASP A 38 -33.02 13.11 48.08
N ASN A 39 -32.81 14.43 47.97
CA ASN A 39 -32.36 15.41 48.99
C ASN A 39 -30.86 15.77 49.27
N ASN A 40 -30.44 16.90 48.66
CA ASN A 40 -30.30 18.25 49.31
C ASN A 40 -29.12 18.57 50.29
N TYR A 41 -28.31 19.60 50.00
CA TYR A 41 -28.38 20.92 50.70
C TYR A 41 -27.45 22.05 50.18
N ASN A 42 -27.86 23.29 50.46
CA ASN A 42 -27.40 24.60 49.96
C ASN A 42 -26.24 25.29 50.72
N ARG A 43 -25.44 26.10 49.98
CA ARG A 43 -24.99 27.53 50.22
C ARG A 43 -23.83 27.84 49.24
N GLY A 44 -23.72 28.93 48.47
CA GLY A 44 -24.05 30.35 48.70
C GLY A 44 -22.87 31.04 49.40
N GLY A 45 -22.17 32.08 48.89
CA GLY A 45 -22.26 32.92 47.68
C GLY A 45 -21.80 34.37 48.04
N LEU A 46 -21.27 35.19 47.11
CA LEU A 46 -21.34 36.68 47.11
C LEU A 46 -20.51 37.37 45.98
N SER A 47 -20.99 38.54 45.56
CA SER A 47 -20.48 39.42 44.46
C SER A 47 -19.92 40.74 45.08
N PRO A 48 -20.19 42.02 44.65
CA PRO A 48 -20.88 42.66 43.48
C PRO A 48 -19.84 43.30 42.51
N ALA A 49 -20.08 44.26 41.59
CA ALA A 49 -21.23 45.07 41.12
C ALA A 49 -21.01 45.41 39.61
N ASN A 50 -21.79 46.19 38.85
CA ASN A 50 -23.02 46.97 39.05
C ASN A 50 -23.85 47.02 37.72
N ASP A 51 -24.92 47.81 37.62
CA ASP A 51 -25.93 47.74 36.55
C ASP A 51 -26.31 49.10 35.91
N THR A 52 -26.93 49.10 34.70
CA THR A 52 -28.02 49.99 34.24
C THR A 52 -28.42 49.76 32.75
N GLY A 53 -29.72 49.64 32.46
CA GLY A 53 -30.29 49.51 31.09
C GLY A 53 -30.66 50.84 30.39
N ALA A 54 -31.52 50.92 29.36
CA ALA A 54 -32.37 49.92 28.70
C ALA A 54 -32.99 50.42 27.35
N LYS A 55 -33.68 49.51 26.64
CA LYS A 55 -34.86 49.70 25.73
C LYS A 55 -34.74 50.16 24.24
N LYS A 56 -35.31 49.27 23.40
CA LYS A 56 -36.27 49.44 22.27
C LYS A 56 -35.81 49.27 20.80
N LYS A 57 -36.79 48.86 19.97
CA LYS A 57 -36.66 48.09 18.71
C LYS A 57 -37.07 48.89 17.45
N LYS A 58 -36.42 48.53 16.32
CA LYS A 58 -36.92 48.41 14.93
C LYS A 58 -37.76 49.56 14.29
N LYS A 59 -37.30 50.03 13.13
CA LYS A 59 -38.09 49.93 11.88
C LYS A 59 -37.19 49.86 10.63
N LYS A 60 -37.77 49.39 9.52
CA LYS A 60 -37.12 49.04 8.24
C LYS A 60 -37.94 49.67 7.10
N GLN A 61 -37.31 50.27 6.08
CA GLN A 61 -38.00 50.67 4.85
C GLN A 61 -37.09 50.55 3.61
N LYS A 62 -37.69 50.60 2.42
CA LYS A 62 -37.22 49.88 1.22
C LYS A 62 -37.64 50.63 -0.06
N LYS A 63 -36.71 50.77 -1.02
CA LYS A 63 -36.88 51.05 -2.47
C LYS A 63 -37.65 52.31 -2.93
N LYS A 64 -37.14 52.91 -4.02
CA LYS A 64 -37.94 53.49 -5.12
C LYS A 64 -37.33 53.06 -6.47
N LYS A 65 -38.12 53.11 -7.55
CA LYS A 65 -37.82 52.62 -8.92
C LYS A 65 -38.61 53.48 -9.94
N GLU A 66 -38.31 53.33 -11.24
CA GLU A 66 -39.08 53.64 -12.49
C GLU A 66 -38.32 54.60 -13.43
N LYS A 67 -38.39 54.54 -14.79
CA LYS A 67 -38.87 53.56 -15.82
C LYS A 67 -38.28 54.00 -17.20
N GLY A 68 -37.84 53.10 -18.10
CA GLY A 68 -38.53 52.69 -19.36
C GLY A 68 -37.90 53.38 -20.61
N SER A 69 -37.87 52.87 -21.86
CA SER A 69 -38.26 51.58 -22.50
C SER A 69 -37.75 51.50 -23.96
N GLU A 70 -37.40 50.30 -24.48
CA GLU A 70 -37.43 49.84 -25.92
C GLU A 70 -36.53 50.58 -26.98
N THR A 71 -36.03 50.01 -28.10
CA THR A 71 -35.95 48.64 -28.69
C THR A 71 -34.78 48.49 -29.69
N ASP A 72 -34.22 47.27 -29.78
CA ASP A 72 -33.60 46.56 -30.92
C ASP A 72 -32.63 47.23 -31.95
N SER A 73 -31.40 46.69 -32.06
CA SER A 73 -30.78 46.22 -33.33
C SER A 73 -29.32 45.75 -33.17
N THR A 74 -28.88 44.84 -34.03
CA THR A 74 -27.62 44.08 -33.99
C THR A 74 -26.41 44.80 -34.59
N GLN A 75 -25.22 44.57 -34.02
CA GLN A 75 -23.96 44.43 -34.80
C GLN A 75 -22.81 43.81 -33.97
N ASP A 76 -22.21 42.74 -34.49
CA ASP A 76 -21.00 42.12 -33.95
C ASP A 76 -19.75 42.98 -34.22
N GLN A 77 -18.88 43.13 -33.21
CA GLN A 77 -17.45 43.40 -33.42
C GLN A 77 -16.59 42.58 -32.45
N PRO A 78 -15.46 42.02 -32.90
CA PRO A 78 -14.68 41.08 -32.11
C PRO A 78 -13.85 41.81 -31.04
N VAL A 79 -14.12 41.46 -29.77
CA VAL A 79 -13.24 41.86 -28.66
C VAL A 79 -11.89 41.17 -28.83
N LYS A 80 -10.86 41.95 -29.18
CA LYS A 80 -9.47 41.47 -29.18
C LYS A 80 -9.14 40.91 -27.79
N MET A 81 -8.75 39.63 -27.72
CA MET A 81 -8.10 39.07 -26.53
C MET A 81 -6.82 39.86 -26.27
N ASN A 82 -6.82 40.69 -25.23
CA ASN A 82 -5.59 41.26 -24.71
C ASN A 82 -4.74 40.12 -24.17
N SER A 83 -3.54 39.94 -24.72
CA SER A 83 -2.52 39.09 -24.15
C SER A 83 -2.22 39.56 -22.73
N LEU A 84 -2.34 38.66 -21.76
CA LEU A 84 -1.96 38.95 -20.38
C LEU A 84 -0.44 39.24 -20.35
N PRO A 85 0.02 40.31 -19.68
CA PRO A 85 1.44 40.59 -19.54
C PRO A 85 2.21 39.39 -18.97
N ALA A 86 3.43 39.16 -19.43
CA ALA A 86 4.25 38.03 -18.98
C ALA A 86 4.43 37.98 -17.45
N GLU A 87 4.46 39.14 -16.79
CA GLU A 87 4.47 39.27 -15.34
C GLU A 87 3.20 38.70 -14.69
N ARG A 88 2.01 39.02 -15.21
CA ARG A 88 0.74 38.43 -14.75
C ARG A 88 0.71 36.91 -14.98
N ILE A 89 1.31 36.42 -16.06
CA ILE A 89 1.42 34.97 -16.31
C ILE A 89 2.36 34.32 -15.29
N GLN A 90 3.49 34.94 -14.95
CA GLN A 90 4.39 34.47 -13.89
C GLN A 90 3.75 34.56 -12.50
N GLU A 91 2.96 35.58 -12.21
CA GLU A 91 2.18 35.69 -10.96
C GLU A 91 1.10 34.60 -10.89
N ILE A 92 0.39 34.32 -11.98
CA ILE A 92 -0.58 33.23 -12.08
C ILE A 92 0.13 31.87 -11.94
N GLN A 93 1.29 31.67 -12.56
CA GLN A 93 2.10 30.45 -12.39
C GLN A 93 2.57 30.29 -10.93
N LYS A 94 3.10 31.34 -10.30
CA LYS A 94 3.47 31.34 -8.87
C LYS A 94 2.26 31.11 -7.97
N ALA A 95 1.09 31.66 -8.30
CA ALA A 95 -0.15 31.42 -7.57
C ALA A 95 -0.61 29.96 -7.73
N ILE A 96 -0.55 29.39 -8.93
CA ILE A 96 -0.85 27.97 -9.19
C ILE A 96 0.15 27.06 -8.46
N GLU A 97 1.45 27.42 -8.42
CA GLU A 97 2.44 26.73 -7.58
C GLU A 97 2.08 26.84 -6.09
N LEU A 98 1.73 28.03 -5.59
CA LEU A 98 1.28 28.26 -4.20
C LEU A 98 0.03 27.46 -3.83
N PHE A 99 -0.94 27.32 -4.75
CA PHE A 99 -2.11 26.44 -4.57
C PHE A 99 -1.75 24.94 -4.67
N SER A 100 -0.77 24.58 -5.51
CA SER A 100 -0.27 23.20 -5.65
C SER A 100 0.55 22.74 -4.44
N VAL A 101 1.23 23.67 -3.75
CA VAL A 101 2.03 23.43 -2.53
C VAL A 101 1.19 22.91 -1.34
N GLY A 102 -0.14 23.03 -1.40
CA GLY A 102 -1.06 22.50 -0.39
C GLY A 102 -1.57 21.06 -0.62
N GLN A 103 -1.38 20.47 -1.81
CA GLN A 103 -1.92 19.15 -2.12
C GLN A 103 -0.89 18.04 -1.82
N GLY A 104 -1.13 17.28 -0.74
CA GLY A 104 -0.37 16.05 -0.41
C GLY A 104 -0.31 15.06 -1.60
N PRO A 105 0.60 14.08 -1.62
CA PRO A 105 0.97 13.35 -2.83
C PRO A 105 -0.22 12.67 -3.54
N ALA A 106 -0.20 12.64 -4.88
CA ALA A 106 -1.27 12.07 -5.69
C ALA A 106 -1.44 10.58 -5.44
N LYS A 107 -2.68 10.11 -5.30
CA LYS A 107 -3.03 8.69 -5.14
C LYS A 107 -3.74 8.10 -6.35
N THR A 108 -4.32 8.95 -7.18
CA THR A 108 -4.99 8.57 -8.43
C THR A 108 -4.27 9.15 -9.64
N MET A 109 -4.46 8.54 -10.81
CA MET A 109 -3.93 9.07 -12.08
C MET A 109 -4.51 10.44 -12.42
N GLU A 110 -5.76 10.73 -12.00
CA GLU A 110 -6.46 12.00 -12.22
C GLU A 110 -5.93 13.15 -11.36
N GLU A 111 -5.43 12.84 -10.16
CA GLU A 111 -4.69 13.80 -9.33
C GLU A 111 -3.27 14.00 -9.87
N ALA A 112 -2.64 12.93 -10.36
CA ALA A 112 -1.28 12.95 -10.87
C ALA A 112 -1.18 13.76 -12.18
N SER A 113 -2.14 13.61 -13.10
CA SER A 113 -2.15 14.33 -14.38
C SER A 113 -2.31 15.85 -14.23
N LYS A 114 -2.74 16.33 -13.06
CA LYS A 114 -2.90 17.76 -12.73
C LYS A 114 -1.66 18.39 -12.09
N ARG A 115 -0.58 17.62 -11.88
CA ARG A 115 0.62 18.06 -11.15
C ARG A 115 1.83 18.23 -12.06
N SER A 116 2.68 19.20 -11.70
CA SER A 116 4.06 19.29 -12.17
C SER A 116 4.97 18.49 -11.24
N TYR A 117 5.94 17.78 -11.80
CA TYR A 117 6.85 16.91 -11.05
C TYR A 117 8.31 17.38 -11.20
N GLN A 118 8.60 18.63 -10.83
CA GLN A 118 9.91 19.31 -10.96
C GLN A 118 11.15 18.42 -10.72
N PHE A 119 11.09 17.46 -9.80
CA PHE A 119 12.16 16.46 -9.61
C PHE A 119 12.16 15.37 -10.71
N TRP A 120 11.08 14.61 -10.86
CA TRP A 120 10.96 13.50 -11.82
C TRP A 120 11.01 13.95 -13.29
N ASP A 121 10.68 15.21 -13.57
CA ASP A 121 10.89 15.82 -14.88
C ASP A 121 12.38 15.80 -15.28
N THR A 122 13.29 15.88 -14.29
CA THR A 122 14.76 15.78 -14.47
C THR A 122 15.33 14.36 -14.35
N GLN A 123 14.50 13.33 -14.20
CA GLN A 123 14.95 11.94 -14.02
C GLN A 123 14.73 11.11 -15.30
N PRO A 124 15.55 10.06 -15.53
CA PRO A 124 15.40 9.12 -16.64
C PRO A 124 14.22 8.17 -16.39
N VAL A 125 13.00 8.72 -16.46
CA VAL A 125 11.74 7.99 -16.35
C VAL A 125 10.75 8.50 -17.40
N PRO A 126 9.86 7.64 -17.94
CA PRO A 126 8.81 8.07 -18.86
C PRO A 126 7.89 9.12 -18.23
N LYS A 127 7.38 10.04 -19.05
CA LYS A 127 6.42 11.05 -18.55
C LYS A 127 5.01 10.45 -18.46
N LEU A 128 4.15 10.98 -17.57
CA LEU A 128 2.82 10.38 -17.33
C LEU A 128 1.95 10.27 -18.60
N GLY A 129 2.00 11.27 -19.48
CA GLY A 129 1.29 11.27 -20.77
C GLY A 129 1.99 10.51 -21.90
N GLU A 130 3.17 9.94 -21.66
CA GLU A 130 3.93 9.20 -22.67
C GLU A 130 3.36 7.78 -22.83
N VAL A 131 3.01 7.39 -24.06
CA VAL A 131 2.71 6.00 -24.42
C VAL A 131 4.01 5.35 -24.87
N VAL A 132 4.48 4.35 -24.13
CA VAL A 132 5.76 3.69 -24.35
C VAL A 132 5.52 2.37 -25.07
N ASN A 133 6.00 2.28 -26.32
CA ASN A 133 5.88 1.10 -27.17
C ASN A 133 7.25 0.40 -27.41
N THR A 134 8.31 0.89 -26.78
CA THR A 134 9.69 0.39 -26.92
C THR A 134 10.18 -0.21 -25.60
N HIS A 135 11.17 -1.11 -25.71
CA HIS A 135 11.83 -1.75 -24.58
C HIS A 135 13.30 -1.29 -24.51
N GLY A 136 13.81 -0.97 -23.32
CA GLY A 136 15.23 -0.64 -23.10
C GLY A 136 15.47 0.59 -22.21
N PRO A 137 16.73 1.04 -22.04
CA PRO A 137 17.06 2.19 -21.20
C PRO A 137 16.42 3.52 -21.65
N VAL A 138 16.20 4.45 -20.70
CA VAL A 138 15.74 5.82 -21.01
C VAL A 138 16.92 6.70 -21.44
N GLU A 139 18.03 6.59 -20.73
CA GLU A 139 19.34 7.17 -21.02
C GLU A 139 20.36 6.03 -21.13
N PRO A 140 21.41 6.16 -21.96
CA PRO A 140 22.49 5.18 -21.99
C PRO A 140 23.21 5.12 -20.64
N ASP A 141 23.78 3.95 -20.35
CA ASP A 141 24.65 3.71 -19.19
C ASP A 141 25.85 4.70 -19.24
N LYS A 142 26.31 5.18 -18.07
CA LYS A 142 27.17 6.38 -17.97
C LYS A 142 28.60 6.01 -17.57
N ASP A 143 29.57 6.31 -18.44
CA ASP A 143 30.99 6.01 -18.18
C ASP A 143 31.60 6.83 -17.03
N ASN A 144 31.16 8.09 -16.88
CA ASN A 144 31.74 9.04 -15.92
C ASN A 144 30.77 9.36 -14.78
N ILE A 145 30.93 8.68 -13.65
CA ILE A 145 30.11 8.87 -12.44
C ILE A 145 30.78 9.83 -11.46
N ARG A 146 29.98 10.71 -10.86
CA ARG A 146 30.42 11.64 -9.80
C ARG A 146 30.94 10.86 -8.59
N GLN A 147 32.24 11.02 -8.30
CA GLN A 147 32.91 10.36 -7.17
C GLN A 147 32.50 10.94 -5.81
N GLU A 148 32.35 12.27 -5.73
CA GLU A 148 31.96 12.96 -4.50
C GLU A 148 30.45 12.79 -4.17
N PRO A 149 30.06 12.59 -2.90
CA PRO A 149 28.66 12.60 -2.48
C PRO A 149 27.91 13.88 -2.89
N TYR A 150 26.59 13.80 -3.07
CA TYR A 150 25.78 15.00 -3.27
C TYR A 150 25.77 15.91 -2.03
N THR A 151 25.75 17.22 -2.25
CA THR A 151 25.77 18.21 -1.16
C THR A 151 24.47 18.19 -0.37
N LEU A 152 24.57 17.97 0.94
CA LEU A 152 23.47 18.15 1.90
C LEU A 152 23.39 19.61 2.39
N PRO A 153 22.24 20.06 2.92
CA PRO A 153 22.15 21.34 3.62
C PRO A 153 23.09 21.38 4.83
N GLN A 154 23.55 22.57 5.22
CA GLN A 154 24.44 22.76 6.36
C GLN A 154 23.85 22.15 7.65
N GLY A 155 24.69 21.46 8.43
CA GLY A 155 24.28 20.78 9.65
C GLY A 155 23.80 19.33 9.47
N PHE A 156 23.79 18.81 8.24
CA PHE A 156 23.55 17.39 7.96
C PHE A 156 24.81 16.74 7.34
N THR A 157 24.95 15.43 7.56
CA THR A 157 26.00 14.60 6.96
C THR A 157 25.43 13.27 6.47
N TRP A 158 26.06 12.69 5.45
CA TRP A 158 25.82 11.31 5.05
C TRP A 158 26.39 10.34 6.09
N ASP A 159 25.76 9.17 6.19
CA ASP A 159 26.21 8.02 6.96
C ASP A 159 25.86 6.74 6.18
N ALA A 160 26.73 5.74 6.18
CA ALA A 160 26.40 4.41 5.66
C ALA A 160 26.09 3.52 6.87
N LEU A 161 24.86 3.02 6.97
CA LEU A 161 24.41 2.34 8.19
C LEU A 161 24.89 0.89 8.21
N ASP A 162 25.86 0.58 9.08
CA ASP A 162 26.16 -0.81 9.42
C ASP A 162 25.07 -1.38 10.33
N LEU A 163 24.16 -2.15 9.73
CA LEU A 163 23.07 -2.83 10.42
C LEU A 163 23.56 -3.99 11.32
N GLY A 164 24.85 -4.33 11.30
CA GLY A 164 25.47 -5.27 12.24
C GLY A 164 25.61 -4.70 13.64
N ASP A 165 25.74 -3.37 13.74
CA ASP A 165 25.63 -2.67 15.02
C ASP A 165 24.15 -2.60 15.45
N ARG A 166 23.83 -3.28 16.55
CA ARG A 166 22.48 -3.30 17.14
C ARG A 166 21.98 -1.92 17.54
N GLY A 167 22.87 -0.98 17.85
CA GLY A 167 22.56 0.42 18.09
C GLY A 167 22.09 1.13 16.82
N VAL A 168 22.86 1.02 15.72
CA VAL A 168 22.53 1.62 14.42
C VAL A 168 21.25 1.02 13.84
N LEU A 169 21.08 -0.30 13.92
CA LEU A 169 19.84 -0.98 13.52
C LEU A 169 18.63 -0.48 14.32
N LYS A 170 18.79 -0.26 15.64
CA LYS A 170 17.74 0.30 16.49
C LYS A 170 17.43 1.76 16.14
N GLU A 171 18.41 2.56 15.74
CA GLU A 171 18.17 3.93 15.24
C GLU A 171 17.36 3.93 13.94
N LEU A 172 17.66 3.01 13.00
CA LEU A 172 16.88 2.85 11.77
C LEU A 172 15.45 2.42 12.08
N TYR A 173 15.28 1.41 12.94
CA TYR A 173 13.97 0.98 13.45
C TYR A 173 13.17 2.16 14.03
N THR A 174 13.76 2.96 14.92
CA THR A 174 13.10 4.14 15.51
C THR A 174 12.78 5.20 14.46
N LEU A 175 13.65 5.48 13.48
CA LEU A 175 13.33 6.40 12.38
C LEU A 175 12.07 5.96 11.64
N LEU A 176 12.00 4.67 11.25
CA LEU A 176 10.90 4.12 10.48
C LEU A 176 9.61 4.08 11.29
N ASN A 177 9.62 3.50 12.50
CA ASN A 177 8.43 3.42 13.36
C ASN A 177 7.94 4.82 13.82
N GLU A 178 8.75 5.88 13.82
CA GLU A 178 8.25 7.23 14.08
C GLU A 178 7.77 7.99 12.82
N ASN A 179 8.33 7.71 11.64
CA ASN A 179 8.29 8.62 10.49
C ASN A 179 8.01 7.99 9.11
N TYR A 180 7.80 6.68 9.00
CA TYR A 180 7.54 6.01 7.73
C TYR A 180 6.07 6.10 7.30
N VAL A 181 5.61 5.16 6.47
CA VAL A 181 4.26 5.09 5.89
C VAL A 181 3.21 4.97 7.00
N GLU A 182 2.22 5.85 6.93
CA GLU A 182 1.02 5.88 7.75
C GLU A 182 -0.17 5.71 6.81
N ASP A 183 -1.24 5.09 7.29
CA ASP A 183 -2.52 5.08 6.58
C ASP A 183 -3.16 6.48 6.53
N ASP A 184 -4.21 6.59 5.71
CA ASP A 184 -4.86 7.86 5.39
C ASP A 184 -5.54 8.54 6.59
N ASP A 185 -5.97 7.74 7.57
CA ASP A 185 -6.57 8.22 8.83
C ASP A 185 -5.53 8.35 9.98
N ASN A 186 -4.25 8.04 9.72
CA ASN A 186 -3.17 7.99 10.70
C ASN A 186 -3.45 7.06 11.91
N MET A 187 -4.26 6.02 11.74
CA MET A 187 -4.57 5.00 12.75
C MET A 187 -3.50 3.90 12.84
N PHE A 188 -2.84 3.58 11.72
CA PHE A 188 -1.89 2.48 11.59
C PHE A 188 -0.58 2.96 10.97
N ARG A 189 0.55 2.48 11.51
CA ARG A 189 1.89 2.70 10.94
C ARG A 189 2.66 1.40 10.95
N PHE A 190 3.37 1.09 9.87
CA PHE A 190 4.20 -0.12 9.81
C PHE A 190 5.27 -0.15 10.90
N ASP A 191 5.41 -1.31 11.52
CA ASP A 191 6.32 -1.60 12.62
C ASP A 191 7.30 -2.71 12.19
N TYR A 192 8.14 -2.40 11.20
CA TYR A 192 9.17 -3.31 10.70
C TYR A 192 10.15 -3.65 11.84
N SER A 193 10.20 -4.90 12.29
CA SER A 193 11.10 -5.28 13.38
C SER A 193 12.59 -5.13 12.98
N PRO A 194 13.51 -4.95 13.94
CA PRO A 194 14.96 -4.95 13.66
C PRO A 194 15.41 -6.18 12.87
N GLU A 195 14.85 -7.34 13.17
CA GLU A 195 15.17 -8.61 12.52
C GLU A 195 14.60 -8.67 11.10
N PHE A 196 13.39 -8.14 10.88
CA PHE A 196 12.83 -7.99 9.53
C PHE A 196 13.66 -7.02 8.68
N LEU A 197 14.14 -5.92 9.25
CA LEU A 197 15.02 -4.98 8.56
C LEU A 197 16.34 -5.63 8.16
N LEU A 198 16.92 -6.51 8.99
CA LEU A 198 18.09 -7.30 8.60
C LEU A 198 17.79 -8.25 7.43
N TRP A 199 16.65 -8.96 7.48
CA TRP A 199 16.23 -9.84 6.39
C TRP A 199 16.01 -9.08 5.08
N ALA A 200 15.27 -7.96 5.11
CA ALA A 200 14.99 -7.17 3.90
C ALA A 200 16.22 -6.42 3.35
N LEU A 201 17.18 -6.02 4.19
CA LEU A 201 18.31 -5.18 3.80
C LEU A 201 19.64 -5.95 3.61
N ARG A 202 19.72 -7.24 3.97
CA ARG A 202 20.93 -8.06 3.78
C ARG A 202 20.74 -9.33 2.94
N PRO A 203 20.06 -9.30 1.78
CA PRO A 203 20.08 -10.42 0.83
C PRO A 203 21.47 -10.63 0.21
N PRO A 204 21.75 -11.79 -0.40
CA PRO A 204 23.03 -12.06 -1.06
C PRO A 204 23.48 -10.92 -1.98
N GLY A 205 24.73 -10.49 -1.82
CA GLY A 205 25.31 -9.36 -2.56
C GLY A 205 24.94 -7.96 -2.06
N TRP A 206 24.26 -7.80 -0.92
CA TRP A 206 24.03 -6.50 -0.29
C TRP A 206 25.33 -5.71 -0.08
N LEU A 207 25.25 -4.38 -0.17
CA LEU A 207 26.40 -3.49 -0.05
C LEU A 207 26.17 -2.42 1.02
N PRO A 208 27.09 -2.21 1.99
CA PRO A 208 26.89 -1.26 3.09
C PRO A 208 26.71 0.20 2.62
N GLN A 209 27.36 0.58 1.52
CA GLN A 209 27.19 1.91 0.90
C GLN A 209 25.75 2.15 0.42
N TRP A 210 24.97 1.11 0.16
CA TRP A 210 23.58 1.24 -0.26
C TRP A 210 22.58 1.44 0.90
N HIS A 211 23.02 1.30 2.15
CA HIS A 211 22.23 1.68 3.33
C HIS A 211 22.44 3.16 3.66
N CYS A 212 21.85 4.03 2.84
CA CYS A 212 22.15 5.46 2.82
C CYS A 212 21.35 6.25 3.87
N GLY A 213 22.01 6.57 5.00
CA GLY A 213 21.46 7.40 6.06
C GLY A 213 21.87 8.88 5.97
N VAL A 214 21.05 9.74 6.56
CA VAL A 214 21.35 11.17 6.80
C VAL A 214 21.25 11.45 8.28
N ARG A 215 22.32 12.00 8.86
CA ARG A 215 22.40 12.38 10.28
C ARG A 215 22.53 13.88 10.46
N VAL A 216 22.01 14.40 11.57
CA VAL A 216 22.32 15.76 12.05
C VAL A 216 23.76 15.77 12.61
N VAL A 217 24.59 16.72 12.20
CA VAL A 217 26.01 16.78 12.59
C VAL A 217 26.18 16.97 14.10
N SER A 218 25.40 17.89 14.71
CA SER A 218 25.57 18.26 16.12
C SER A 218 25.04 17.22 17.12
N SER A 219 23.96 16.51 16.79
CA SER A 219 23.33 15.53 17.69
C SER A 219 23.49 14.08 17.27
N ARG A 220 24.14 13.82 16.12
CA ARG A 220 24.24 12.51 15.43
C ARG A 220 22.89 11.83 15.12
N LYS A 221 21.72 12.42 15.46
CA LYS A 221 20.39 11.81 15.24
C LYS A 221 20.19 11.47 13.76
N LEU A 222 19.80 10.23 13.48
CA LEU A 222 19.33 9.77 12.18
C LEU A 222 17.99 10.45 11.81
N VAL A 223 17.91 11.05 10.62
CA VAL A 223 16.76 11.87 10.19
C VAL A 223 16.32 11.62 8.74
N GLY A 224 17.04 10.80 7.99
CA GLY A 224 16.65 10.31 6.68
C GLY A 224 17.31 8.98 6.36
N PHE A 225 16.66 8.16 5.55
CA PHE A 225 17.17 6.87 5.09
C PHE A 225 16.61 6.55 3.70
N ILE A 226 17.39 5.82 2.91
CA ILE A 226 16.97 5.12 1.70
C ILE A 226 17.88 3.89 1.53
N SER A 227 17.34 2.78 1.03
CA SER A 227 18.09 1.56 0.79
C SER A 227 18.10 1.17 -0.69
N ALA A 228 19.12 0.43 -1.09
CA ALA A 228 19.14 -0.36 -2.31
C ALA A 228 19.67 -1.76 -2.00
N ILE A 229 19.09 -2.79 -2.62
CA ILE A 229 19.57 -4.18 -2.60
C ILE A 229 19.70 -4.69 -4.04
N PRO A 230 20.64 -5.59 -4.37
CA PRO A 230 20.77 -6.11 -5.72
C PRO A 230 19.62 -7.05 -6.06
N ALA A 231 19.16 -7.04 -7.30
CA ALA A 231 18.28 -8.08 -7.83
C ALA A 231 18.48 -8.22 -9.34
N ASN A 232 18.45 -9.45 -9.85
CA ASN A 232 18.28 -9.68 -11.28
C ASN A 232 16.79 -9.64 -11.58
N ILE A 233 16.36 -8.73 -12.46
CA ILE A 233 14.95 -8.52 -12.79
C ILE A 233 14.73 -8.85 -14.25
N HIS A 234 13.74 -9.71 -14.52
CA HIS A 234 13.25 -10.02 -15.85
C HIS A 234 12.06 -9.10 -16.17
N VAL A 235 12.20 -8.30 -17.24
CA VAL A 235 11.21 -7.33 -17.73
C VAL A 235 10.88 -7.64 -19.18
N TYR A 236 9.65 -8.09 -19.44
CA TYR A 236 9.21 -8.65 -20.73
C TYR A 236 10.13 -9.77 -21.23
N ASP A 237 11.00 -9.48 -22.21
CA ASP A 237 11.93 -10.45 -22.80
C ASP A 237 13.40 -10.16 -22.41
N THR A 238 13.64 -9.31 -21.41
CA THR A 238 14.99 -8.86 -21.01
C THR A 238 15.26 -9.08 -19.53
N GLU A 239 16.28 -9.87 -19.22
CA GLU A 239 16.89 -9.94 -17.90
C GLU A 239 17.95 -8.84 -17.74
N LYS A 240 17.89 -8.08 -16.63
CA LYS A 240 18.88 -7.05 -16.29
C LYS A 240 19.18 -7.12 -14.80
N LYS A 241 20.45 -7.03 -14.44
CA LYS A 241 20.86 -6.72 -13.06
C LYS A 241 20.44 -5.29 -12.73
N MET A 242 19.61 -5.15 -11.70
CA MET A 242 19.08 -3.90 -11.18
C MET A 242 19.35 -3.80 -9.68
N VAL A 243 18.82 -2.74 -9.06
CA VAL A 243 18.61 -2.71 -7.61
C VAL A 243 17.13 -2.52 -7.27
N GLU A 244 16.69 -3.06 -6.15
CA GLU A 244 15.38 -2.76 -5.57
C GLU A 244 15.55 -1.60 -4.57
N ILE A 245 14.78 -0.52 -4.72
CA ILE A 245 14.82 0.63 -3.80
C ILE A 245 13.64 0.53 -2.83
N ASN A 246 13.94 0.45 -1.53
CA ASN A 246 12.94 0.43 -0.46
C ASN A 246 13.32 1.36 0.71
N PHE A 247 12.42 1.52 1.68
CA PHE A 247 12.62 2.24 2.94
C PHE A 247 13.01 3.73 2.83
N LEU A 248 12.59 4.43 1.77
CA LEU A 248 12.76 5.88 1.65
C LEU A 248 11.98 6.61 2.76
N CYS A 249 12.69 7.04 3.81
CA CYS A 249 12.12 7.72 4.96
C CYS A 249 12.76 9.10 5.16
N VAL A 250 11.95 10.10 5.47
CA VAL A 250 12.39 11.42 5.91
C VAL A 250 11.63 11.79 7.17
N HIS A 251 12.38 12.09 8.23
CA HIS A 251 11.85 12.47 9.54
C HIS A 251 10.84 13.63 9.40
N LYS A 252 9.68 13.54 10.06
CA LYS A 252 8.50 14.42 9.86
C LYS A 252 8.85 15.92 9.84
N LYS A 253 9.71 16.38 10.76
CA LYS A 253 10.21 17.77 10.86
C LYS A 253 11.06 18.28 9.67
N LEU A 254 11.47 17.39 8.75
CA LEU A 254 12.25 17.69 7.54
C LEU A 254 11.49 17.40 6.24
N ARG A 255 10.24 16.92 6.31
CA ARG A 255 9.35 16.79 5.15
C ARG A 255 9.16 18.16 4.47
N SER A 256 8.85 18.15 3.18
CA SER A 256 8.75 19.35 2.30
C SER A 256 10.03 20.19 2.11
N LYS A 257 11.17 19.86 2.76
CA LYS A 257 12.47 20.55 2.57
C LYS A 257 13.34 19.97 1.44
N ARG A 258 12.73 19.34 0.43
CA ARG A 258 13.39 18.68 -0.73
C ARG A 258 14.49 17.65 -0.37
N VAL A 259 14.46 17.06 0.83
CA VAL A 259 15.45 16.05 1.28
C VAL A 259 15.35 14.74 0.49
N ALA A 260 14.15 14.24 0.21
CA ALA A 260 13.95 12.99 -0.53
C ALA A 260 14.58 13.00 -1.95
N PRO A 261 14.43 14.06 -2.77
CA PRO A 261 15.21 14.25 -4.01
C PRO A 261 16.74 14.10 -3.86
N VAL A 262 17.31 14.51 -2.73
CA VAL A 262 18.77 14.42 -2.49
C VAL A 262 19.17 13.00 -2.07
N LEU A 263 18.35 12.33 -1.25
CA LEU A 263 18.49 10.89 -0.92
C LEU A 263 18.45 10.03 -2.20
N ILE A 264 17.46 10.26 -3.08
CA ILE A 264 17.32 9.52 -4.35
C ILE A 264 18.57 9.74 -5.23
N ARG A 265 19.02 10.99 -5.42
CA ARG A 265 20.23 11.28 -6.22
C ARG A 265 21.50 10.65 -5.65
N GLU A 266 21.66 10.62 -4.33
CA GLU A 266 22.83 9.99 -3.71
C GLU A 266 22.80 8.46 -3.81
N ILE A 267 21.65 7.79 -3.60
CA ILE A 267 21.59 6.33 -3.82
C ILE A 267 21.79 5.98 -5.29
N THR A 268 21.19 6.71 -6.23
CA THR A 268 21.45 6.54 -7.67
C THR A 268 22.95 6.65 -7.99
N ARG A 269 23.65 7.64 -7.41
CA ARG A 269 25.11 7.80 -7.59
C ARG A 269 25.89 6.59 -7.06
N ARG A 270 25.56 6.10 -5.86
CA ARG A 270 26.21 4.94 -5.25
C ARG A 270 25.92 3.62 -5.98
N VAL A 271 24.77 3.51 -6.64
CA VAL A 271 24.40 2.35 -7.47
C VAL A 271 25.11 2.42 -8.83
N HIS A 272 25.19 3.60 -9.45
CA HIS A 272 25.92 3.82 -10.69
C HIS A 272 27.44 3.59 -10.54
N LEU A 273 28.02 3.85 -9.37
CA LEU A 273 29.44 3.53 -9.09
C LEU A 273 29.73 2.02 -9.15
N GLU A 274 28.74 1.17 -8.89
CA GLU A 274 28.84 -0.29 -8.99
C GLU A 274 28.45 -0.80 -10.40
N GLY A 275 28.32 0.09 -11.39
CA GLY A 275 27.99 -0.25 -12.77
C GLY A 275 26.53 -0.66 -13.02
N ILE A 276 25.61 -0.39 -12.07
CA ILE A 276 24.18 -0.66 -12.22
C ILE A 276 23.45 0.65 -12.52
N PHE A 277 22.59 0.65 -13.54
CA PHE A 277 21.96 1.87 -14.07
C PHE A 277 20.43 1.84 -14.06
N GLN A 278 19.83 0.74 -13.60
CA GLN A 278 18.39 0.52 -13.54
C GLN A 278 17.99 0.10 -12.14
N ALA A 279 16.77 0.45 -11.74
CA ALA A 279 16.21 0.07 -10.45
C ALA A 279 14.72 -0.21 -10.55
N VAL A 280 14.21 -1.09 -9.68
CA VAL A 280 12.79 -1.32 -9.46
C VAL A 280 12.38 -0.75 -8.10
N TYR A 281 11.19 -0.16 -8.03
CA TYR A 281 10.66 0.38 -6.77
C TYR A 281 9.14 0.45 -6.78
N THR A 282 8.54 0.52 -5.59
CA THR A 282 7.10 0.67 -5.42
C THR A 282 6.74 1.91 -4.61
N ALA A 283 5.53 2.43 -4.79
CA ALA A 283 4.96 3.46 -3.93
C ALA A 283 3.43 3.38 -3.86
N GLY A 284 2.85 3.79 -2.73
CA GLY A 284 1.40 3.98 -2.61
C GLY A 284 0.86 5.27 -3.28
N VAL A 285 1.75 6.04 -3.90
CA VAL A 285 1.46 7.34 -4.54
C VAL A 285 1.85 7.28 -6.02
N VAL A 286 1.17 8.07 -6.85
CA VAL A 286 1.36 8.09 -8.31
C VAL A 286 2.46 9.08 -8.70
N LEU A 287 3.50 8.56 -9.33
CA LEU A 287 4.68 9.26 -9.88
C LEU A 287 4.81 8.98 -11.39
N PRO A 288 5.57 9.79 -12.16
CA PRO A 288 5.89 9.49 -13.57
C PRO A 288 6.89 8.32 -13.67
N LYS A 289 6.57 7.18 -14.31
CA LYS A 289 5.25 6.65 -14.70
C LYS A 289 5.17 5.19 -14.21
N PRO A 290 4.02 4.70 -13.68
CA PRO A 290 3.93 3.31 -13.25
C PRO A 290 4.05 2.34 -14.44
N VAL A 291 4.77 1.23 -14.25
CA VAL A 291 4.77 0.09 -15.17
C VAL A 291 3.60 -0.85 -14.88
N GLY A 292 3.17 -0.96 -13.62
CA GLY A 292 2.00 -1.73 -13.22
C GLY A 292 1.35 -1.13 -11.97
N THR A 293 0.04 -1.32 -11.83
CA THR A 293 -0.73 -0.86 -10.67
C THR A 293 -1.41 -2.07 -10.04
N CYS A 294 -1.08 -2.35 -8.79
CA CYS A 294 -1.72 -3.39 -8.00
C CYS A 294 -2.57 -2.75 -6.88
N ARG A 295 -3.51 -3.52 -6.34
CA ARG A 295 -4.42 -3.15 -5.25
C ARG A 295 -4.19 -4.07 -4.07
N TYR A 296 -4.13 -3.52 -2.85
CA TYR A 296 -4.18 -4.32 -1.63
C TYR A 296 -5.57 -4.87 -1.38
N TRP A 297 -5.61 -6.11 -0.90
CA TRP A 297 -6.78 -6.84 -0.44
C TRP A 297 -6.48 -7.44 0.93
N HIS A 298 -7.51 -7.57 1.75
CA HIS A 298 -7.37 -7.89 3.17
C HIS A 298 -8.35 -9.00 3.59
N ARG A 299 -7.84 -10.03 4.26
CA ARG A 299 -8.63 -11.12 4.81
C ARG A 299 -8.60 -11.11 6.33
N SER A 300 -9.74 -10.80 6.94
CA SER A 300 -9.92 -10.76 8.39
C SER A 300 -9.73 -12.14 9.04
N LEU A 301 -8.65 -12.31 9.80
CA LEU A 301 -8.40 -13.51 10.62
C LEU A 301 -8.86 -13.34 12.07
N ASN A 302 -8.90 -12.11 12.58
CA ASN A 302 -9.41 -11.77 13.90
C ASN A 302 -10.45 -10.64 13.83
N PRO A 303 -11.68 -10.91 13.35
CA PRO A 303 -12.69 -9.86 13.14
C PRO A 303 -13.02 -9.06 14.39
N ARG A 304 -13.03 -9.68 15.59
CA ARG A 304 -13.30 -8.99 16.86
C ARG A 304 -12.31 -7.84 17.08
N LYS A 305 -11.00 -8.15 17.05
CA LYS A 305 -9.95 -7.14 17.20
C LYS A 305 -9.99 -6.10 16.07
N LEU A 306 -10.20 -6.52 14.82
CA LEU A 306 -10.27 -5.61 13.66
C LEU A 306 -11.42 -4.58 13.78
N ILE A 307 -12.58 -5.01 14.29
CA ILE A 307 -13.72 -4.13 14.60
C ILE A 307 -13.38 -3.18 15.76
N GLU A 308 -12.81 -3.69 16.86
CA GLU A 308 -12.42 -2.88 18.01
C GLU A 308 -11.45 -1.75 17.63
N VAL A 309 -10.44 -2.07 16.81
CA VAL A 309 -9.43 -1.08 16.36
C VAL A 309 -9.89 -0.23 15.16
N LYS A 310 -11.18 -0.34 14.76
CA LYS A 310 -11.79 0.39 13.64
C LYS A 310 -11.06 0.25 12.30
N SER A 311 -10.44 -0.90 12.05
CA SER A 311 -9.75 -1.13 10.77
C SER A 311 -10.77 -1.15 9.61
N ARG A 312 -10.55 -0.34 8.58
CA ARG A 312 -11.41 -0.28 7.37
C ARG A 312 -11.45 -1.58 6.56
N VAL A 313 -10.64 -2.57 6.93
CA VAL A 313 -10.55 -3.95 6.40
C VAL A 313 -11.89 -4.73 6.39
N ILE A 314 -12.94 -4.22 7.03
CA ILE A 314 -14.22 -4.93 7.21
C ILE A 314 -15.06 -4.87 5.92
N SER A 315 -14.89 -5.86 5.04
CA SER A 315 -15.97 -6.33 4.18
C SER A 315 -16.95 -7.17 5.00
N THR A 316 -18.00 -6.51 5.53
CA THR A 316 -19.21 -7.06 6.18
C THR A 316 -19.02 -8.01 7.40
N PRO A 317 -19.72 -7.77 8.53
CA PRO A 317 -19.67 -8.68 9.67
C PRO A 317 -20.61 -9.89 9.47
N GLU A 318 -20.05 -11.08 9.26
CA GLU A 318 -20.79 -12.36 9.40
C GLU A 318 -19.99 -13.41 10.18
N PRO A 319 -20.54 -13.95 11.29
CA PRO A 319 -20.15 -15.25 11.85
C PRO A 319 -21.14 -16.36 11.43
N PRO A 320 -20.76 -17.65 11.36
CA PRO A 320 -19.47 -18.23 11.73
C PRO A 320 -18.91 -19.20 10.66
N LEU A 321 -18.11 -18.70 9.70
CA LEU A 321 -17.25 -19.58 8.86
C LEU A 321 -15.81 -19.68 9.39
N LEU A 322 -15.41 -18.81 10.32
CA LEU A 322 -14.11 -18.86 11.00
C LEU A 322 -13.93 -20.09 11.91
N SER A 323 -15.01 -20.81 12.23
CA SER A 323 -14.99 -22.10 12.93
C SER A 323 -14.57 -23.28 12.04
N SER A 324 -14.54 -23.11 10.71
CA SER A 324 -14.22 -24.18 9.74
C SER A 324 -12.73 -24.27 9.38
N PHE A 325 -11.94 -23.24 9.71
CA PHE A 325 -10.49 -23.14 9.44
C PHE A 325 -9.67 -23.65 10.63
N GLN A 326 -9.90 -24.89 11.08
CA GLN A 326 -9.21 -25.45 12.26
C GLN A 326 -7.86 -26.08 11.93
N THR A 327 -7.74 -26.72 10.76
CA THR A 327 -6.53 -27.43 10.32
C THR A 327 -6.33 -27.27 8.82
N PRO A 328 -5.09 -27.22 8.32
CA PRO A 328 -4.80 -27.31 6.89
C PRO A 328 -5.35 -28.61 6.30
N LYS A 329 -5.73 -28.58 5.02
CA LYS A 329 -6.37 -29.71 4.34
C LYS A 329 -5.46 -30.41 3.33
N THR A 330 -4.45 -29.71 2.81
CA THR A 330 -3.52 -30.26 1.81
C THR A 330 -2.64 -31.32 2.44
N ALA A 331 -2.74 -32.56 1.95
CA ALA A 331 -1.90 -33.65 2.42
C ALA A 331 -0.42 -33.38 2.10
N GLY A 332 0.48 -33.70 3.04
CA GLY A 332 1.92 -33.49 2.86
C GLY A 332 2.39 -32.04 3.06
N LEU A 333 1.52 -31.12 3.46
CA LEU A 333 1.90 -29.75 3.79
C LEU A 333 2.76 -29.71 5.06
N ARG A 334 4.00 -29.21 4.95
CA ARG A 334 4.96 -29.05 6.05
C ARG A 334 5.81 -27.79 5.90
N PRO A 335 6.48 -27.30 6.96
CA PRO A 335 7.46 -26.22 6.83
C PRO A 335 8.57 -26.58 5.83
N MET A 336 9.09 -25.57 5.14
CA MET A 336 10.26 -25.71 4.26
C MET A 336 11.52 -26.02 5.07
N GLU A 337 12.29 -27.00 4.62
CA GLU A 337 13.60 -27.39 5.15
C GLU A 337 14.72 -27.03 4.15
N LYS A 338 15.98 -27.03 4.60
CA LYS A 338 17.14 -26.73 3.72
C LYS A 338 17.24 -27.69 2.52
N LYS A 339 16.81 -28.94 2.67
CA LYS A 339 16.78 -29.93 1.58
C LYS A 339 15.87 -29.53 0.42
N ASP A 340 14.87 -28.67 0.67
CA ASP A 340 13.87 -28.26 -0.32
C ASP A 340 14.32 -27.06 -1.16
N ILE A 341 15.38 -26.33 -0.77
CA ILE A 341 15.86 -25.12 -1.47
C ILE A 341 16.05 -25.35 -2.99
N PRO A 342 16.67 -26.46 -3.48
CA PRO A 342 16.86 -26.67 -4.91
C PRO A 342 15.55 -26.86 -5.69
N VAL A 343 14.54 -27.51 -5.09
CA VAL A 343 13.24 -27.78 -5.72
C VAL A 343 12.32 -26.56 -5.64
N VAL A 344 12.30 -25.84 -4.51
CA VAL A 344 11.60 -24.54 -4.39
C VAL A 344 12.12 -23.54 -5.43
N HIS A 345 13.45 -23.42 -5.57
CA HIS A 345 14.08 -22.62 -6.63
C HIS A 345 13.60 -23.06 -8.02
N GLN A 346 13.64 -24.36 -8.34
CA GLN A 346 13.21 -24.87 -9.64
C GLN A 346 11.71 -24.60 -9.93
N LEU A 347 10.83 -24.78 -8.94
CA LEU A 347 9.40 -24.51 -9.04
C LEU A 347 9.15 -23.02 -9.28
N LEU A 348 9.75 -22.15 -8.47
CA LEU A 348 9.63 -20.69 -8.59
C LEU A 348 10.13 -20.18 -9.94
N THR A 349 11.33 -20.59 -10.38
CA THR A 349 11.90 -20.20 -11.68
C THR A 349 11.03 -20.66 -12.87
N ARG A 350 10.29 -21.77 -12.74
CA ARG A 350 9.33 -22.20 -13.78
C ARG A 350 8.06 -21.37 -13.74
N TYR A 351 7.47 -21.19 -12.56
CA TYR A 351 6.21 -20.49 -12.36
C TYR A 351 6.30 -19.00 -12.75
N LEU A 352 7.40 -18.32 -12.43
CA LEU A 352 7.55 -16.90 -12.71
C LEU A 352 7.60 -16.55 -14.22
N LYS A 353 7.92 -17.50 -15.10
CA LYS A 353 8.04 -17.26 -16.56
C LYS A 353 6.75 -16.82 -17.25
N GLN A 354 5.59 -16.95 -16.61
CA GLN A 354 4.31 -16.51 -17.19
C GLN A 354 3.98 -15.02 -16.96
N PHE A 355 4.77 -14.33 -16.13
CA PHE A 355 4.62 -12.92 -15.79
C PHE A 355 5.69 -12.06 -16.49
N HIS A 356 5.44 -10.75 -16.63
CA HIS A 356 6.29 -9.84 -17.41
C HIS A 356 7.24 -8.98 -16.55
N LEU A 357 7.08 -8.98 -15.23
CA LEU A 357 8.00 -8.32 -14.29
C LEU A 357 8.24 -9.27 -13.12
N THR A 358 9.43 -9.88 -13.04
CA THR A 358 9.76 -10.92 -12.04
C THR A 358 11.22 -10.85 -11.58
N PRO A 359 11.54 -11.33 -10.38
CA PRO A 359 12.91 -11.56 -9.96
C PRO A 359 13.45 -12.87 -10.57
N VAL A 360 14.73 -12.87 -10.92
CA VAL A 360 15.51 -14.06 -11.30
C VAL A 360 16.45 -14.39 -10.15
N MET A 361 15.95 -15.20 -9.21
CA MET A 361 16.68 -15.58 -8.00
C MET A 361 17.59 -16.80 -8.26
N ASN A 362 18.77 -16.80 -7.66
CA ASN A 362 19.62 -17.97 -7.51
C ASN A 362 19.28 -18.77 -6.23
N GLN A 363 19.97 -19.88 -5.95
CA GLN A 363 19.67 -20.73 -4.78
C GLN A 363 19.99 -20.07 -3.43
N GLU A 364 21.03 -19.24 -3.32
CA GLU A 364 21.33 -18.48 -2.09
C GLU A 364 20.27 -17.41 -1.82
N GLU A 365 19.78 -16.75 -2.89
CA GLU A 365 18.67 -15.80 -2.80
C GLU A 365 17.37 -16.51 -2.41
N VAL A 366 17.10 -17.71 -2.92
CA VAL A 366 15.95 -18.52 -2.50
C VAL A 366 16.09 -18.99 -1.05
N GLU A 367 17.28 -19.38 -0.59
CA GLU A 367 17.51 -19.67 0.83
C GLU A 367 17.19 -18.43 1.70
N HIS A 368 17.76 -17.27 1.36
CA HIS A 368 17.56 -16.04 2.11
C HIS A 368 16.09 -15.59 2.15
N TRP A 369 15.41 -15.60 1.00
CA TRP A 369 14.03 -15.09 0.88
C TRP A 369 12.95 -16.07 1.36
N PHE A 370 13.20 -17.38 1.40
CA PHE A 370 12.15 -18.37 1.71
C PHE A 370 12.45 -19.28 2.90
N PHE A 371 13.70 -19.42 3.35
CA PHE A 371 13.97 -20.29 4.51
C PHE A 371 13.27 -19.73 5.76
N PRO A 372 12.42 -20.51 6.45
CA PRO A 372 11.56 -19.97 7.51
C PRO A 372 12.35 -19.32 8.65
N GLN A 373 11.95 -18.09 9.00
CA GLN A 373 12.50 -17.34 10.13
C GLN A 373 11.35 -16.81 10.99
N GLU A 374 11.34 -17.19 12.27
CA GLU A 374 10.21 -16.94 13.17
C GLU A 374 9.87 -15.44 13.27
N ASN A 375 8.59 -15.10 13.05
CA ASN A 375 8.10 -13.72 13.03
C ASN A 375 8.73 -12.82 11.94
N ILE A 376 9.31 -13.39 10.89
CA ILE A 376 9.80 -12.68 9.70
C ILE A 376 9.17 -13.27 8.43
N ILE A 377 9.50 -14.52 8.09
CA ILE A 377 9.04 -15.20 6.88
C ILE A 377 8.65 -16.64 7.21
N ASP A 378 7.46 -17.03 6.75
CA ASP A 378 6.92 -18.38 6.89
C ASP A 378 6.72 -18.99 5.50
N THR A 379 7.36 -20.14 5.26
CA THR A 379 7.25 -20.90 3.99
C THR A 379 6.92 -22.36 4.27
N PHE A 380 5.94 -22.89 3.53
CA PHE A 380 5.48 -24.26 3.63
C PHE A 380 5.48 -24.92 2.25
N VAL A 381 5.93 -26.17 2.19
CA VAL A 381 5.97 -26.99 0.97
C VAL A 381 4.94 -28.11 1.07
N VAL A 382 4.42 -28.54 -0.08
CA VAL A 382 3.58 -29.73 -0.22
C VAL A 382 4.44 -30.86 -0.75
N GLU A 383 4.66 -31.90 0.06
CA GLU A 383 5.38 -33.11 -0.32
C GLU A 383 4.38 -34.22 -0.68
N ASN A 384 4.42 -34.73 -1.91
CA ASN A 384 3.51 -35.75 -2.37
C ASN A 384 3.84 -37.14 -1.76
N ALA A 385 3.00 -38.15 -2.02
CA ALA A 385 3.20 -39.50 -1.49
C ALA A 385 4.49 -40.21 -1.96
N ASN A 386 5.18 -39.68 -2.98
CA ASN A 386 6.47 -40.18 -3.48
C ASN A 386 7.67 -39.51 -2.80
N GLY A 387 7.45 -38.50 -1.94
CA GLY A 387 8.51 -37.68 -1.34
C GLY A 387 8.96 -36.50 -2.21
N GLU A 388 8.19 -36.12 -3.24
CA GLU A 388 8.53 -35.01 -4.14
C GLU A 388 7.78 -33.74 -3.74
N VAL A 389 8.48 -32.60 -3.67
CA VAL A 389 7.84 -31.29 -3.44
C VAL A 389 7.18 -30.80 -4.72
N THR A 390 5.87 -30.54 -4.68
CA THR A 390 5.05 -30.16 -5.85
C THR A 390 4.60 -28.71 -5.83
N ASP A 391 4.32 -28.17 -4.65
CA ASP A 391 3.74 -26.84 -4.44
C ASP A 391 4.40 -26.18 -3.23
N PHE A 392 4.38 -24.84 -3.15
CA PHE A 392 4.75 -24.14 -1.92
C PHE A 392 4.00 -22.81 -1.76
N LEU A 393 3.80 -22.39 -0.52
CA LEU A 393 3.21 -21.11 -0.14
C LEU A 393 4.17 -20.36 0.78
N SER A 394 4.15 -19.02 0.73
CA SER A 394 4.92 -18.19 1.66
C SER A 394 4.22 -16.89 2.01
N PHE A 395 4.43 -16.43 3.25
CA PHE A 395 3.94 -15.16 3.74
C PHE A 395 4.88 -14.55 4.78
N TYR A 396 5.08 -13.23 4.73
CA TYR A 396 5.93 -12.51 5.66
C TYR A 396 5.13 -11.80 6.76
N THR A 397 5.79 -11.54 7.89
CA THR A 397 5.24 -10.89 9.07
C THR A 397 5.56 -9.41 9.03
N LEU A 398 4.55 -8.55 8.94
CA LEU A 398 4.72 -7.11 9.08
C LEU A 398 3.62 -6.55 9.98
N PRO A 399 3.89 -6.33 11.28
CA PRO A 399 2.91 -5.74 12.17
C PRO A 399 2.76 -4.23 11.91
N SER A 400 1.63 -3.69 12.35
CA SER A 400 1.40 -2.25 12.40
C SER A 400 1.15 -1.79 13.82
N THR A 401 1.82 -0.72 14.24
CA THR A 401 1.50 0.01 15.48
C THR A 401 0.11 0.64 15.35
N ILE A 402 -0.74 0.42 16.35
CA ILE A 402 -2.08 1.00 16.44
C ILE A 402 -1.99 2.29 17.25
N MET A 403 -2.19 3.42 16.56
CA MET A 403 -2.08 4.74 17.16
C MET A 403 -3.30 5.06 18.03
N ASN A 404 -3.05 5.70 19.18
CA ASN A 404 -4.07 6.30 20.06
C ASN A 404 -5.17 5.36 20.61
N HIS A 405 -5.00 4.03 20.50
CA HIS A 405 -5.98 3.06 20.98
C HIS A 405 -5.71 2.65 22.44
N PRO A 406 -6.72 2.55 23.33
CA PRO A 406 -6.50 2.33 24.76
C PRO A 406 -5.94 0.94 25.08
N THR A 407 -6.51 -0.13 24.51
CA THR A 407 -6.15 -1.53 24.81
C THR A 407 -5.12 -2.08 23.82
N HIS A 408 -5.51 -2.34 22.57
CA HIS A 408 -4.62 -2.86 21.52
C HIS A 408 -3.52 -1.86 21.16
N LYS A 409 -2.28 -2.35 20.99
CA LYS A 409 -1.09 -1.54 20.61
C LYS A 409 -0.47 -1.93 19.28
N SER A 410 -0.65 -3.18 18.84
CA SER A 410 -0.13 -3.71 17.58
C SER A 410 -1.16 -4.59 16.90
N LEU A 411 -1.23 -4.51 15.57
CA LEU A 411 -2.01 -5.36 14.67
C LEU A 411 -1.02 -6.30 13.96
N LYS A 412 -1.10 -7.61 14.21
CA LYS A 412 -0.17 -8.58 13.58
C LYS A 412 -0.72 -8.97 12.21
N ALA A 413 -0.12 -8.45 11.14
CA ALA A 413 -0.53 -8.74 9.75
C ALA A 413 0.47 -9.68 9.05
N ALA A 414 -0.09 -10.66 8.34
CA ALA A 414 0.65 -11.50 7.39
C ALA A 414 0.51 -10.90 5.99
N TYR A 415 1.53 -11.00 5.16
CA TYR A 415 1.52 -10.54 3.77
C TYR A 415 1.89 -11.70 2.86
N SER A 416 1.02 -12.04 1.91
CA SER A 416 1.29 -13.02 0.87
C SER A 416 2.56 -12.65 0.11
N PHE A 417 3.50 -13.59 0.02
CA PHE A 417 4.77 -13.42 -0.68
C PHE A 417 4.70 -14.15 -2.03
N TYR A 418 5.43 -15.26 -2.23
CA TYR A 418 5.30 -16.09 -3.43
C TYR A 418 4.61 -17.41 -3.12
N ASN A 419 3.64 -17.77 -3.95
CA ASN A 419 2.92 -19.05 -3.86
C ASN A 419 2.98 -19.70 -5.24
N VAL A 420 3.47 -20.93 -5.29
CA VAL A 420 3.69 -21.69 -6.52
C VAL A 420 2.91 -22.98 -6.43
N HIS A 421 2.14 -23.27 -7.48
CA HIS A 421 1.32 -24.46 -7.55
C HIS A 421 1.51 -25.21 -8.88
N THR A 422 1.45 -26.53 -8.82
CA THR A 422 1.53 -27.45 -9.96
C THR A 422 0.53 -28.60 -9.85
N GLN A 423 0.29 -29.12 -8.64
CA GLN A 423 -0.67 -30.21 -8.39
C GLN A 423 -1.81 -29.76 -7.46
N THR A 424 -1.50 -28.98 -6.42
CA THR A 424 -2.49 -28.44 -5.50
C THR A 424 -3.20 -27.24 -6.15
N PRO A 425 -4.54 -27.12 -6.16
CA PRO A 425 -5.21 -25.92 -6.64
C PRO A 425 -4.82 -24.69 -5.78
N LEU A 426 -4.49 -23.56 -6.42
CA LEU A 426 -4.09 -22.33 -5.71
C LEU A 426 -5.12 -21.87 -4.66
N LEU A 427 -6.41 -22.14 -4.90
CA LEU A 427 -7.48 -21.85 -3.96
C LEU A 427 -7.33 -22.61 -2.63
N ASP A 428 -6.96 -23.89 -2.69
CA ASP A 428 -6.79 -24.76 -1.53
C ASP A 428 -5.48 -24.44 -0.81
N LEU A 429 -4.40 -24.22 -1.58
CA LEU A 429 -3.10 -23.81 -1.06
C LEU A 429 -3.20 -22.47 -0.28
N MET A 430 -3.91 -21.48 -0.83
CA MET A 430 -4.14 -20.21 -0.14
C MET A 430 -5.18 -20.30 0.98
N SER A 431 -6.13 -21.23 0.91
CA SER A 431 -6.99 -21.55 2.06
C SER A 431 -6.15 -22.03 3.25
N ASP A 432 -5.18 -22.91 3.01
CA ASP A 432 -4.29 -23.41 4.06
C ASP A 432 -3.32 -22.33 4.57
N ALA A 433 -2.84 -21.42 3.71
CA ALA A 433 -2.07 -20.24 4.16
C ALA A 433 -2.84 -19.39 5.19
N LEU A 434 -4.16 -19.19 4.97
CA LEU A 434 -5.02 -18.49 5.92
C LEU A 434 -5.19 -19.26 7.25
N VAL A 435 -5.27 -20.59 7.21
CA VAL A 435 -5.30 -21.43 8.43
C VAL A 435 -3.99 -21.28 9.21
N LEU A 436 -2.85 -21.43 8.54
CA LEU A 436 -1.52 -21.33 9.16
C LEU A 436 -1.28 -19.96 9.80
N ALA A 437 -1.64 -18.88 9.09
CA ALA A 437 -1.59 -17.54 9.65
C ALA A 437 -2.57 -17.39 10.85
N LYS A 438 -3.77 -17.98 10.78
CA LYS A 438 -4.69 -17.95 11.92
C LYS A 438 -4.11 -18.68 13.15
N MET A 439 -3.48 -19.84 12.95
CA MET A 439 -2.81 -20.61 14.01
C MET A 439 -1.62 -19.86 14.61
N LYS A 440 -0.87 -19.12 13.81
CA LYS A 440 0.27 -18.26 14.23
C LYS A 440 -0.15 -16.91 14.85
N GLY A 441 -1.43 -16.74 15.16
CA GLY A 441 -1.97 -15.59 15.88
C GLY A 441 -2.03 -14.29 15.07
N PHE A 442 -2.06 -14.37 13.74
CA PHE A 442 -2.25 -13.19 12.89
C PHE A 442 -3.70 -12.69 12.95
N ASP A 443 -3.85 -11.36 12.85
CA ASP A 443 -5.13 -10.66 12.92
C ASP A 443 -5.76 -10.43 11.53
N VAL A 444 -4.91 -10.27 10.51
CA VAL A 444 -5.29 -10.06 9.11
C VAL A 444 -4.24 -10.68 8.19
N PHE A 445 -4.68 -11.19 7.04
CA PHE A 445 -3.82 -11.65 5.96
C PHE A 445 -4.01 -10.74 4.75
N ASN A 446 -2.93 -10.13 4.28
CA ASN A 446 -2.91 -9.17 3.19
C ASN A 446 -2.39 -9.83 1.92
N ALA A 447 -2.96 -9.47 0.78
CA ALA A 447 -2.47 -9.88 -0.53
C ALA A 447 -2.64 -8.73 -1.53
N LEU A 448 -1.79 -8.70 -2.55
CA LEU A 448 -1.97 -7.84 -3.72
C LEU A 448 -2.74 -8.61 -4.81
N ASP A 449 -3.40 -7.91 -5.74
CA ASP A 449 -4.10 -8.52 -6.89
C ASP A 449 -3.18 -8.91 -8.07
N LEU A 450 -1.87 -9.00 -7.80
CA LEU A 450 -0.83 -9.41 -8.75
C LEU A 450 -0.75 -10.94 -8.93
N MET A 451 0.08 -11.38 -9.87
CA MET A 451 0.16 -12.79 -10.29
C MET A 451 -1.24 -13.37 -10.55
N GLU A 452 -1.51 -14.59 -10.10
CA GLU A 452 -2.80 -15.26 -10.23
C GLU A 452 -3.75 -14.97 -9.05
N ASN A 453 -3.45 -14.01 -8.17
CA ASN A 453 -4.15 -13.86 -6.89
C ASN A 453 -5.66 -13.56 -7.05
N LYS A 454 -6.05 -12.83 -8.10
CA LYS A 454 -7.46 -12.58 -8.47
C LYS A 454 -8.31 -13.87 -8.56
N THR A 455 -7.70 -15.03 -8.85
CA THR A 455 -8.40 -16.31 -8.93
C THR A 455 -8.95 -16.83 -7.60
N PHE A 456 -8.39 -16.39 -6.46
CA PHE A 456 -8.79 -16.82 -5.11
C PHE A 456 -9.35 -15.70 -4.22
N LEU A 457 -8.99 -14.42 -4.45
CA LEU A 457 -9.31 -13.31 -3.52
C LEU A 457 -10.79 -13.26 -3.10
N GLU A 458 -11.72 -13.17 -4.05
CA GLU A 458 -13.17 -13.12 -3.76
C GLU A 458 -13.70 -14.43 -3.17
N LYS A 459 -13.18 -15.57 -3.65
CA LYS A 459 -13.61 -16.92 -3.20
C LYS A 459 -13.25 -17.14 -1.73
N LEU A 460 -12.03 -16.76 -1.34
CA LEU A 460 -11.53 -16.79 0.03
C LEU A 460 -11.97 -15.58 0.86
N LYS A 461 -12.87 -14.74 0.35
CA LYS A 461 -13.51 -13.62 1.06
C LYS A 461 -12.51 -12.57 1.56
N PHE A 462 -11.52 -12.24 0.73
CA PHE A 462 -10.73 -11.03 0.88
C PHE A 462 -11.61 -9.81 0.53
N GLY A 463 -11.48 -8.73 1.30
CA GLY A 463 -12.06 -7.43 1.00
C GLY A 463 -11.08 -6.54 0.23
N ILE A 464 -11.61 -5.69 -0.66
CA ILE A 464 -10.83 -4.68 -1.39
C ILE A 464 -10.34 -3.61 -0.40
N GLY A 465 -9.03 -3.34 -0.38
CA GLY A 465 -8.46 -2.20 0.35
C GLY A 465 -8.59 -0.87 -0.41
N ASP A 466 -8.25 0.22 0.26
CA ASP A 466 -8.12 1.56 -0.35
C ASP A 466 -6.71 1.80 -0.94
N GLY A 467 -5.68 1.19 -0.36
CA GLY A 467 -4.29 1.29 -0.81
C GLY A 467 -4.00 0.64 -2.16
N ASN A 468 -3.59 1.44 -3.16
CA ASN A 468 -2.89 0.95 -4.35
C ASN A 468 -1.39 0.75 -4.04
N LEU A 469 -0.73 -0.15 -4.77
CA LEU A 469 0.73 -0.23 -4.86
C LEU A 469 1.14 -0.09 -6.33
N GLN A 470 1.83 1.00 -6.63
CA GLN A 470 2.33 1.34 -7.97
C GLN A 470 3.75 0.78 -8.12
N TYR A 471 4.03 0.05 -9.21
CA TYR A 471 5.35 -0.45 -9.57
C TYR A 471 6.02 0.48 -10.57
N TYR A 472 7.32 0.70 -10.43
CA TYR A 472 8.13 1.60 -11.23
C TYR A 472 9.47 0.98 -11.63
N LEU A 473 9.98 1.41 -12.78
CA LEU A 473 11.36 1.13 -13.21
C LEU A 473 12.08 2.46 -13.44
N TYR A 474 13.26 2.63 -12.84
CA TYR A 474 14.17 3.73 -13.07
C TYR A 474 15.06 3.43 -14.27
N ASN A 475 15.23 4.40 -15.17
CA ASN A 475 16.02 4.29 -16.39
C ASN A 475 15.64 3.08 -17.28
N TRP A 476 14.35 2.75 -17.35
CA TRP A 476 13.82 1.74 -18.24
C TRP A 476 12.50 2.20 -18.89
N LYS A 477 12.35 1.87 -20.16
CA LYS A 477 11.13 1.99 -20.96
C LYS A 477 10.62 0.60 -21.27
N CYS A 478 9.34 0.40 -21.03
CA CYS A 478 8.55 -0.72 -21.51
C CYS A 478 7.07 -0.28 -21.53
N PRO A 479 6.18 -1.00 -22.23
CA PRO A 479 4.74 -0.85 -22.06
C PRO A 479 4.34 -1.10 -20.60
N SER A 480 3.18 -0.56 -20.21
CA SER A 480 2.56 -0.90 -18.92
C SER A 480 1.87 -2.25 -18.99
N MET A 481 1.83 -2.96 -17.86
CA MET A 481 1.23 -4.27 -17.70
C MET A 481 0.10 -4.26 -16.67
N GLY A 482 -0.87 -5.17 -16.81
CA GLY A 482 -1.89 -5.40 -15.78
C GLY A 482 -1.30 -6.06 -14.54
N ALA A 483 -1.99 -5.97 -13.40
CA ALA A 483 -1.52 -6.51 -12.13
C ALA A 483 -1.18 -8.01 -12.22
N GLU A 484 -2.01 -8.77 -12.95
CA GLU A 484 -1.82 -10.21 -13.20
C GLU A 484 -0.58 -10.57 -14.03
N LYS A 485 0.16 -9.57 -14.54
CA LYS A 485 1.47 -9.73 -15.20
C LYS A 485 2.65 -9.21 -14.36
N VAL A 486 2.39 -8.66 -13.19
CA VAL A 486 3.41 -8.41 -12.16
C VAL A 486 3.60 -9.69 -11.36
N GLY A 487 4.83 -10.20 -11.30
CA GLY A 487 5.25 -11.35 -10.50
C GLY A 487 6.48 -11.01 -9.65
N LEU A 488 6.53 -9.78 -9.15
CA LEU A 488 7.51 -9.28 -8.20
C LEU A 488 6.75 -8.79 -6.96
N VAL A 489 7.23 -9.16 -5.78
CA VAL A 489 6.71 -8.72 -4.47
C VAL A 489 7.87 -8.12 -3.68
N LEU A 490 7.75 -6.85 -3.29
CA LEU A 490 8.68 -6.14 -2.42
C LEU A 490 8.12 -6.07 -0.98
N GLN A 491 9.02 -5.96 0.01
CA GLN A 491 8.74 -6.10 1.45
C GLN A 491 8.05 -4.87 2.07
#